data_AF-E0QAT3-F1
#
_entry.id   AF-E0QAT3-F1
#
_cell.length_a   1.000
_cell.length_b   1.000
_cell.length_c   1.000
_cell.angle_alpha   90.00
_cell.angle_beta   90.00
_cell.angle_gamma   90.00
#
_symmetry.space_group_name_H-M   'P 1'
#
loop_
_entity.id
_entity.type
_entity.pdbx_description
1 polymer ?
#
loop_
_entity_poly.entity_id
_entity_poly.type
_entity_poly.pdbx_seq_one_letter_code
_entity_poly.pdbx_strand_id
1 'polypeptide(L)'
;MREHPDMFTVGLEIEVNGGHDMDRMKDSGLIAGWCSDLSLDEGLEYQTRILTAEDFDDLGDLIAGIRTRSNEPGRAGGHMHVRRTSRQTPGRWYWALRGLSDRQARALNMRHATDCRWCRLVHGDYTGKAVAVNDNHAGTIELRTFARWDGTTAHRLRPALEWAHHMWRYFQEHEPYRLTTADIMRESAHSAYRTPETTPAMRLAARRED
;
A
#
# COMPACT_ATOMS: atom_id res chain seq x y z
N MET A 1 -5.14 24.88 7.54
CA MET A 1 -5.04 23.66 8.36
C MET A 1 -3.72 23.71 9.10
N ARG A 2 -3.71 23.53 10.44
CA ARG A 2 -2.45 23.36 11.17
C ARG A 2 -1.90 21.99 10.77
N GLU A 3 -0.73 21.96 10.14
CA GLU A 3 -0.04 20.69 9.90
C GLU A 3 0.30 20.08 11.26
N HIS A 4 -0.22 18.89 11.52
CA HIS A 4 0.21 18.08 12.65
C HIS A 4 1.45 17.32 12.18
N PRO A 5 2.68 17.74 12.55
CA PRO A 5 3.91 17.14 12.02
C PRO A 5 4.00 15.63 12.30
N ASP A 6 3.31 15.17 13.34
CA ASP A 6 3.26 13.77 13.78
C ASP A 6 1.97 13.03 13.38
N MET A 7 1.19 13.52 12.43
CA MET A 7 0.00 12.82 11.95
C MET A 7 0.34 11.93 10.76
N PHE A 8 -0.07 10.66 10.83
CA PHE A 8 0.00 9.75 9.68
C PHE A 8 -1.05 10.17 8.66
N THR A 9 -0.62 10.38 7.42
CA THR A 9 -1.51 10.58 6.28
C THR A 9 -1.05 9.70 5.12
N VAL A 10 -2.00 9.29 4.30
CA VAL A 10 -1.76 8.39 3.18
C VAL A 10 -2.57 8.81 1.95
N GLY A 11 -2.03 8.59 0.76
CA GLY A 11 -2.78 8.62 -0.50
C GLY A 11 -2.66 7.27 -1.20
N LEU A 12 -3.69 6.87 -1.95
CA LEU A 12 -3.65 5.68 -2.79
C LEU A 12 -3.80 6.04 -4.26
N GLU A 13 -3.00 5.37 -5.07
CA GLU A 13 -3.24 5.20 -6.50
C GLU A 13 -3.97 3.87 -6.69
N ILE A 14 -5.20 3.93 -7.20
CA ILE A 14 -6.06 2.78 -7.47
C ILE A 14 -6.15 2.62 -8.98
N GLU A 15 -5.42 1.65 -9.52
CA GLU A 15 -5.53 1.31 -10.95
C GLU A 15 -6.67 0.31 -11.14
N VAL A 16 -7.53 0.58 -12.12
CA VAL A 16 -8.64 -0.29 -12.48
C VAL A 16 -8.55 -0.60 -13.97
N ASN A 17 -8.22 -1.85 -14.30
CA ASN A 17 -8.12 -2.30 -15.69
C ASN A 17 -9.49 -2.75 -16.23
N GLY A 18 -9.86 -2.30 -17.43
CA GLY A 18 -11.15 -2.60 -18.08
C GLY A 18 -12.32 -1.74 -17.61
N GLY A 19 -13.48 -1.97 -18.22
CA GLY A 19 -14.71 -1.26 -17.89
C GLY A 19 -15.15 -1.47 -16.44
N HIS A 20 -15.56 -0.40 -15.79
CA HIS A 20 -16.04 -0.35 -14.40
C HIS A 20 -16.92 0.89 -14.21
N ASP A 21 -17.55 0.99 -13.03
CA ASP A 21 -18.38 2.13 -12.67
C ASP A 21 -17.51 3.36 -12.35
N MET A 22 -17.21 4.16 -13.38
CA MET A 22 -16.38 5.35 -13.25
C MET A 22 -17.07 6.47 -12.46
N ASP A 23 -18.40 6.58 -12.55
CA ASP A 23 -19.16 7.63 -11.88
C ASP A 23 -19.13 7.41 -10.37
N ARG A 24 -19.31 6.16 -9.91
CA ARG A 24 -19.11 5.79 -8.50
C ARG A 24 -17.74 6.20 -7.98
N MET A 25 -16.68 6.02 -8.77
CA MET A 25 -15.31 6.39 -8.35
C MET A 25 -15.18 7.92 -8.22
N LYS A 26 -15.62 8.65 -9.26
CA LYS A 26 -15.49 10.11 -9.35
C LYS A 26 -16.34 10.85 -8.32
N ASP A 27 -17.50 10.31 -7.96
CA ASP A 27 -18.45 10.94 -7.05
C ASP A 27 -18.22 10.59 -5.57
N SER A 28 -17.26 9.70 -5.25
CA SER A 28 -17.04 9.16 -3.90
C SER A 28 -16.62 10.17 -2.83
N GLY A 29 -16.15 11.36 -3.21
CA GLY A 29 -15.54 12.34 -2.29
C GLY A 29 -14.18 11.90 -1.71
N LEU A 30 -13.76 10.65 -1.94
CA LEU A 30 -12.43 10.13 -1.60
C LEU A 30 -11.44 10.28 -2.74
N ILE A 31 -11.92 10.35 -3.99
CA ILE A 31 -11.10 10.54 -5.19
C ILE A 31 -10.89 12.03 -5.47
N ALA A 32 -9.64 12.44 -5.66
CA ALA A 32 -9.23 13.80 -5.98
C ALA A 32 -8.81 13.99 -7.44
N GLY A 33 -8.51 12.91 -8.16
CA GLY A 33 -8.14 12.96 -9.57
C GLY A 33 -8.16 11.60 -10.23
N TRP A 34 -8.18 11.59 -11.55
CA TRP A 34 -8.12 10.37 -12.36
C TRP A 34 -7.51 10.67 -13.72
N CYS A 35 -6.84 9.68 -14.30
CA CYS A 35 -6.26 9.78 -15.63
C CYS A 35 -6.30 8.42 -16.34
N SER A 36 -6.23 8.48 -17.68
CA SER A 36 -5.98 7.30 -18.49
C SER A 36 -4.54 6.88 -18.32
N ASP A 37 -4.30 5.62 -17.97
CA ASP A 37 -2.98 4.99 -18.06
C ASP A 37 -2.94 4.11 -19.30
N LEU A 38 -1.95 4.34 -20.17
CA LEU A 38 -1.71 3.59 -21.39
C LEU A 38 -1.36 2.12 -21.13
N SER A 39 -1.00 1.77 -19.89
CA SER A 39 -0.78 0.37 -19.48
C SER A 39 -2.09 -0.40 -19.27
N LEU A 40 -3.21 0.32 -19.11
CA LEU A 40 -4.54 -0.20 -18.87
C LEU A 40 -5.37 -0.20 -20.17
N ASP A 41 -6.23 -1.21 -20.31
CA ASP A 41 -7.17 -1.38 -21.41
C ASP A 41 -8.54 -0.83 -20.97
N GLU A 42 -8.97 0.30 -21.55
CA GLU A 42 -10.19 1.03 -21.18
C GLU A 42 -10.31 1.42 -19.69
N GLY A 43 -9.21 1.28 -18.95
CA GLY A 43 -9.10 1.50 -17.51
C GLY A 43 -8.73 2.93 -17.13
N LEU A 44 -8.77 3.20 -15.83
CA LEU A 44 -8.34 4.46 -15.24
C LEU A 44 -7.47 4.21 -14.01
N GLU A 45 -6.53 5.12 -13.79
CA GLU A 45 -5.85 5.30 -12.52
C GLU A 45 -6.60 6.39 -11.73
N TYR A 46 -6.94 6.10 -10.49
CA TYR A 46 -7.60 7.02 -9.57
C TYR A 46 -6.68 7.41 -8.42
N GLN A 47 -6.65 8.69 -8.11
CA GLN A 47 -5.86 9.27 -7.04
C GLN A 47 -6.79 9.67 -5.90
N THR A 48 -6.59 9.12 -4.71
CA THR A 48 -7.36 9.58 -3.55
C THR A 48 -6.95 11.01 -3.17
N ARG A 49 -7.82 11.72 -2.45
CA ARG A 49 -7.37 12.84 -1.63
C ARG A 49 -6.39 12.33 -0.56
N ILE A 50 -5.82 13.26 0.22
CA ILE A 50 -5.05 12.88 1.41
C ILE A 50 -6.02 12.28 2.43
N LEU A 51 -5.71 11.07 2.88
CA LEU A 51 -6.52 10.29 3.80
C LEU A 51 -5.88 10.20 5.19
N THR A 52 -6.73 10.03 6.19
CA THR A 52 -6.38 9.71 7.57
C THR A 52 -7.02 8.38 7.97
N ALA A 53 -6.75 7.91 9.19
CA ALA A 53 -7.36 6.67 9.70
C ALA A 53 -8.90 6.70 9.75
N GLU A 54 -9.50 7.89 9.83
CA GLU A 54 -10.95 8.08 9.81
C GLU A 54 -11.58 7.70 8.45
N ASP A 55 -10.79 7.73 7.37
CA ASP A 55 -11.26 7.47 6.01
C ASP A 55 -11.15 5.99 5.61
N PHE A 56 -10.55 5.13 6.44
CA PHE A 56 -10.16 3.77 6.02
C PHE A 56 -11.35 2.86 5.74
N ASP A 57 -12.44 3.01 6.50
CA ASP A 57 -13.63 2.19 6.32
C ASP A 57 -14.37 2.59 5.04
N ASP A 58 -14.58 3.90 4.81
CA ASP A 58 -15.18 4.42 3.58
C ASP A 58 -14.36 4.05 2.33
N LEU A 59 -13.03 4.08 2.44
CA LEU A 59 -12.12 3.66 1.36
C LEU A 59 -12.22 2.15 1.10
N GLY A 60 -12.34 1.35 2.17
CA GLY A 60 -12.60 -0.09 2.08
C GLY A 60 -13.89 -0.39 1.34
N ASP A 61 -14.98 0.31 1.67
CA ASP A 61 -16.28 0.16 1.03
C ASP A 61 -16.30 0.63 -0.43
N LEU A 62 -15.55 1.70 -0.75
CA LEU A 62 -15.37 2.13 -2.12
C LEU A 62 -14.67 1.03 -2.94
N ILE A 63 -13.52 0.54 -2.46
CA ILE A 63 -12.73 -0.51 -3.15
C ILE A 63 -13.51 -1.82 -3.25
N ALA A 64 -14.24 -2.21 -2.19
CA ALA A 64 -15.09 -3.40 -2.17
C ALA A 64 -16.18 -3.37 -3.27
N GLY A 65 -16.64 -2.17 -3.63
CA GLY A 65 -17.62 -1.93 -4.68
C GLY A 65 -17.05 -1.99 -6.10
N ILE A 66 -15.73 -1.98 -6.30
CA ILE A 66 -15.13 -1.98 -7.63
C ILE A 66 -15.29 -3.36 -8.28
N ARG A 67 -16.05 -3.39 -9.38
CA ARG A 67 -16.25 -4.57 -10.23
C ARG A 67 -15.69 -4.28 -11.61
N THR A 68 -14.62 -4.98 -11.97
CA THR A 68 -13.93 -4.81 -13.25
C THR A 68 -14.45 -5.79 -14.29
N ARG A 69 -14.54 -5.34 -15.53
CA ARG A 69 -14.79 -6.17 -16.71
C ARG A 69 -13.54 -6.14 -17.57
N SER A 70 -12.60 -7.03 -17.28
CA SER A 70 -11.34 -7.16 -18.00
C SER A 70 -10.95 -8.63 -18.11
N ASN A 71 -10.33 -9.00 -19.23
CA ASN A 71 -9.71 -10.31 -19.38
C ASN A 71 -8.32 -10.39 -18.72
N GLU A 72 -7.74 -9.23 -18.36
CA GLU A 72 -6.41 -9.14 -17.76
C GLU A 72 -6.40 -8.21 -16.54
N PRO A 73 -7.22 -8.47 -15.51
CA PRO A 73 -7.32 -7.59 -14.35
C PRO A 73 -5.99 -7.47 -13.58
N GLY A 74 -5.07 -8.43 -13.74
CA GLY A 74 -3.74 -8.40 -13.13
C GLY A 74 -2.77 -7.34 -13.67
N ARG A 75 -3.08 -6.67 -14.80
CA ARG A 75 -2.30 -5.52 -15.28
C ARG A 75 -2.35 -4.34 -14.34
N ALA A 76 -3.49 -4.14 -13.68
CA ALA A 76 -3.63 -3.13 -12.67
C ALA A 76 -2.77 -3.43 -11.43
N GLY A 77 -2.20 -2.38 -10.88
CA GLY A 77 -1.60 -2.34 -9.57
C GLY A 77 -2.24 -1.35 -8.63
N GLY A 78 -1.45 -0.97 -7.66
CA GLY A 78 -1.82 0.03 -6.69
C GLY A 78 -0.58 0.55 -6.01
N HIS A 79 -0.59 1.84 -5.72
CA HIS A 79 0.51 2.48 -5.02
C HIS A 79 -0.01 3.14 -3.75
N MET A 80 0.82 3.17 -2.72
CA MET A 80 0.50 3.81 -1.44
C MET A 80 1.54 4.87 -1.15
N HIS A 81 1.10 6.12 -1.03
CA HIS A 81 1.92 7.27 -0.73
C HIS A 81 1.81 7.56 0.77
N VAL A 82 2.81 7.16 1.54
CA VAL A 82 2.84 7.43 2.98
C VAL A 82 3.53 8.77 3.23
N ARG A 83 3.00 9.59 4.14
CA ARG A 83 3.57 10.89 4.51
C ARG A 83 5.07 10.77 4.81
N ARG A 84 5.89 11.64 4.23
CA ARG A 84 7.32 11.71 4.54
C ARG A 84 7.57 12.69 5.68
N THR A 85 8.41 12.28 6.61
CA THR A 85 9.10 13.15 7.57
C THR A 85 10.60 12.94 7.41
N SER A 86 11.44 13.70 8.12
CA SER A 86 12.88 13.46 8.17
C SER A 86 13.26 12.05 8.64
N ARG A 87 12.35 11.35 9.34
CA ARG A 87 12.56 9.98 9.85
C ARG A 87 12.07 8.89 8.89
N GLN A 88 11.33 9.25 7.83
CA GLN A 88 10.82 8.32 6.81
C GLN A 88 11.80 8.25 5.63
N THR A 89 12.83 7.40 5.74
CA THR A 89 13.81 7.22 4.65
C THR A 89 13.41 6.05 3.76
N PRO A 90 13.69 6.08 2.45
CA PRO A 90 13.36 4.97 1.56
C PRO A 90 14.07 3.68 1.96
N GLY A 91 15.28 3.75 2.52
CA GLY A 91 15.99 2.59 3.06
C GLY A 91 15.25 1.91 4.22
N ARG A 92 14.60 2.66 5.11
CA ARG A 92 13.78 2.08 6.18
C ARG A 92 12.57 1.32 5.60
N TRP A 93 11.89 1.91 4.63
CA TRP A 93 10.78 1.26 3.93
C TRP A 93 11.21 0.05 3.10
N TYR A 94 12.39 0.08 2.49
CA TYR A 94 12.99 -1.08 1.85
C TYR A 94 13.14 -2.24 2.85
N TRP A 95 13.74 -2.00 4.02
CA TRP A 95 13.91 -3.04 5.02
C TRP A 95 12.59 -3.49 5.65
N ALA A 96 11.58 -2.62 5.71
CA ALA A 96 10.23 -3.01 6.12
C ALA A 96 9.63 -4.02 5.14
N LEU A 97 9.66 -3.74 3.84
CA LEU A 97 9.18 -4.68 2.82
C LEU A 97 10.02 -5.96 2.82
N ARG A 98 11.35 -5.84 2.91
CA ARG A 98 12.27 -7.00 2.93
C ARG A 98 12.04 -7.92 4.13
N GLY A 99 11.52 -7.39 5.24
CA GLY A 99 11.18 -8.16 6.43
C GLY A 99 9.95 -9.06 6.29
N LEU A 100 9.09 -8.80 5.30
CA LEU A 100 7.90 -9.60 5.08
C LEU A 100 8.26 -10.91 4.38
N SER A 101 7.77 -12.02 4.91
CA SER A 101 7.69 -13.27 4.15
C SER A 101 6.75 -13.12 2.96
N ASP A 102 6.92 -13.95 1.92
CA ASP A 102 6.03 -13.96 0.75
C ASP A 102 4.55 -14.06 1.15
N ARG A 103 4.29 -14.81 2.22
CA ARG A 103 2.96 -14.97 2.78
C ARG A 103 2.40 -13.68 3.37
N GLN A 104 3.20 -12.99 4.19
CA GLN A 104 2.81 -11.70 4.77
C GLN A 104 2.60 -10.66 3.67
N ALA A 105 3.51 -10.61 2.69
CA ALA A 105 3.38 -9.74 1.54
C ALA A 105 2.05 -10.00 0.81
N ARG A 106 1.71 -11.26 0.50
CA ARG A 106 0.42 -11.62 -0.11
C ARG A 106 -0.79 -11.23 0.75
N ALA A 107 -0.71 -11.40 2.07
CA ALA A 107 -1.78 -11.04 3.00
C ALA A 107 -2.05 -9.52 3.01
N LEU A 108 -1.02 -8.70 2.78
CA LEU A 108 -1.11 -7.25 2.62
C LEU A 108 -1.31 -6.80 1.16
N ASN A 109 -1.63 -7.73 0.25
CA ASN A 109 -1.81 -7.49 -1.18
C ASN A 109 -0.54 -6.99 -1.92
N MET A 110 0.65 -7.31 -1.42
CA MET A 110 1.94 -6.89 -2.00
C MET A 110 2.53 -7.96 -2.91
N ARG A 111 3.23 -7.52 -3.97
CA ARG A 111 3.77 -8.36 -5.06
C ARG A 111 5.30 -8.31 -5.19
N HIS A 112 6.00 -7.54 -4.37
CA HIS A 112 7.47 -7.44 -4.44
C HIS A 112 8.18 -8.77 -4.16
N ALA A 113 7.53 -9.68 -3.45
CA ALA A 113 8.06 -10.99 -3.10
C ALA A 113 8.00 -12.03 -4.25
N THR A 114 7.25 -11.75 -5.33
CA THR A 114 6.97 -12.75 -6.39
C THR A 114 7.63 -12.44 -7.72
N ASP A 115 8.89 -11.97 -7.72
CA ASP A 115 9.67 -11.57 -8.91
C ASP A 115 8.87 -10.75 -9.94
N CYS A 116 8.12 -9.77 -9.44
CA CYS A 116 7.33 -8.89 -10.29
C CYS A 116 8.22 -7.78 -10.87
N ARG A 117 8.39 -7.78 -12.20
CA ARG A 117 9.23 -6.79 -12.91
C ARG A 117 8.84 -5.34 -12.67
N TRP A 118 7.60 -5.08 -12.28
CA TRP A 118 7.04 -3.75 -12.07
C TRP A 118 7.29 -3.18 -10.66
N CYS A 119 7.71 -4.01 -9.70
CA CYS A 119 7.93 -3.58 -8.32
C CYS A 119 9.14 -4.27 -7.71
N ARG A 120 10.31 -4.12 -8.34
CA ARG A 120 11.55 -4.76 -7.88
C ARG A 120 11.99 -4.16 -6.55
N LEU A 121 12.27 -5.02 -5.57
CA LEU A 121 12.77 -4.61 -4.26
C LEU A 121 14.31 -4.68 -4.25
N VAL A 122 14.96 -3.59 -4.66
CA VAL A 122 16.43 -3.48 -4.74
C VAL A 122 16.92 -2.39 -3.79
N HIS A 123 17.89 -2.71 -2.93
CA HIS A 123 18.40 -1.73 -1.97
C HIS A 123 19.23 -0.67 -2.70
N GLY A 124 18.94 0.60 -2.42
CA GLY A 124 19.61 1.75 -3.05
C GLY A 124 19.03 2.17 -4.40
N ASP A 125 18.07 1.42 -4.95
CA ASP A 125 17.32 1.80 -6.15
C ASP A 125 15.89 2.19 -5.74
N TYR A 126 15.70 3.50 -5.54
CA TYR A 126 14.45 4.07 -5.01
C TYR A 126 13.81 5.06 -5.99
N THR A 127 14.08 4.94 -7.29
CA THR A 127 13.59 5.92 -8.27
C THR A 127 13.06 5.23 -9.51
N GLY A 128 11.99 5.78 -10.08
CA GLY A 128 11.42 5.31 -11.34
C GLY A 128 10.22 4.39 -11.17
N LYS A 129 9.74 3.83 -12.30
CA LYS A 129 8.43 3.16 -12.35
C LYS A 129 8.43 1.70 -11.87
N ALA A 130 9.60 1.06 -11.84
CA ALA A 130 9.75 -0.38 -11.66
C ALA A 130 10.36 -0.78 -10.29
N VAL A 131 10.26 0.10 -9.29
CA VAL A 131 10.84 -0.08 -7.94
C VAL A 131 9.73 -0.29 -6.93
N ALA A 132 9.93 -1.10 -5.90
CA ALA A 132 8.94 -1.33 -4.85
C ALA A 132 8.80 -0.15 -3.87
N VAL A 133 9.88 0.63 -3.70
CA VAL A 133 9.93 1.85 -2.88
C VAL A 133 10.43 2.97 -3.77
N ASN A 134 9.69 4.07 -3.84
CA ASN A 134 10.02 5.22 -4.67
C ASN A 134 10.10 6.50 -3.81
N ASP A 135 11.18 7.25 -4.00
CA ASP A 135 11.55 8.46 -3.26
C ASP A 135 11.44 9.74 -4.09
N ASN A 136 10.84 9.67 -5.28
CA ASN A 136 10.72 10.82 -6.19
C ASN A 136 9.80 11.93 -5.66
N HIS A 137 8.93 11.63 -4.69
CA HIS A 137 7.97 12.58 -4.15
C HIS A 137 8.52 13.23 -2.86
N ALA A 138 8.69 14.55 -2.87
CA ALA A 138 9.25 15.27 -1.72
C ALA A 138 8.43 15.08 -0.43
N GLY A 139 7.10 14.97 -0.55
CA GLY A 139 6.19 14.87 0.60
C GLY A 139 5.81 13.45 1.02
N THR A 140 6.20 12.42 0.28
CA THR A 140 5.75 11.03 0.52
C THR A 140 6.81 10.00 0.14
N ILE A 141 6.84 8.88 0.85
CA ILE A 141 7.45 7.65 0.32
C ILE A 141 6.35 6.88 -0.40
N GLU A 142 6.60 6.49 -1.64
CA GLU A 142 5.65 5.71 -2.42
C GLU A 142 6.02 4.22 -2.35
N LEU A 143 5.05 3.39 -1.97
CA LEU A 143 5.16 1.94 -1.98
C LEU A 143 4.43 1.40 -3.23
N ARG A 144 5.18 1.07 -4.27
CA ARG A 144 4.64 0.60 -5.56
C ARG A 144 4.49 -0.91 -5.63
N THR A 145 4.20 -1.55 -4.51
CA THR A 145 4.24 -3.02 -4.41
C THR A 145 2.88 -3.67 -4.54
N PHE A 146 1.79 -2.92 -4.43
CA PHE A 146 0.47 -3.53 -4.27
C PHE A 146 -0.04 -4.12 -5.57
N ALA A 147 -0.83 -5.18 -5.42
CA ALA A 147 -1.75 -5.61 -6.45
C ALA A 147 -2.90 -4.64 -6.61
N ARG A 148 -3.70 -4.87 -7.66
CA ARG A 148 -4.93 -4.12 -7.88
C ARG A 148 -5.77 -4.06 -6.61
N TRP A 149 -6.43 -2.93 -6.43
CA TRP A 149 -7.42 -2.71 -5.38
C TRP A 149 -8.80 -2.79 -6.01
N ASP A 150 -9.50 -3.90 -5.76
CA ASP A 150 -10.87 -4.11 -6.23
C ASP A 150 -11.67 -4.95 -5.24
N GLY A 151 -12.93 -5.27 -5.58
CA GLY A 151 -13.80 -6.07 -4.72
C GLY A 151 -13.27 -7.47 -4.35
N THR A 152 -12.25 -7.99 -5.05
CA THR A 152 -11.59 -9.27 -4.74
C THR A 152 -10.45 -9.12 -3.74
N THR A 153 -9.82 -7.94 -3.66
CA THR A 153 -8.67 -7.65 -2.78
C THR A 153 -8.97 -6.68 -1.65
N ALA A 154 -10.17 -6.06 -1.62
CA ALA A 154 -10.59 -5.06 -0.63
C ALA A 154 -10.35 -5.48 0.84
N HIS A 155 -10.60 -6.76 1.17
CA HIS A 155 -10.37 -7.31 2.51
C HIS A 155 -8.92 -7.24 3.01
N ARG A 156 -7.95 -6.95 2.12
CA ARG A 156 -6.53 -6.79 2.46
C ARG A 156 -6.12 -5.33 2.65
N LEU A 157 -6.98 -4.39 2.29
CA LEU A 157 -6.66 -2.96 2.30
C LEU A 157 -6.44 -2.44 3.70
N ARG A 158 -7.39 -2.66 4.62
CA ARG A 158 -7.27 -2.20 6.00
C ARG A 158 -6.03 -2.78 6.69
N PRO A 159 -5.73 -4.10 6.59
CA PRO A 159 -4.45 -4.64 7.05
C PRO A 159 -3.22 -3.94 6.45
N ALA A 160 -3.21 -3.64 5.15
CA ALA A 160 -2.10 -2.93 4.51
C ALA A 160 -1.92 -1.50 5.03
N LEU A 161 -3.01 -0.77 5.21
CA LEU A 161 -3.02 0.58 5.76
C LEU A 161 -2.58 0.62 7.22
N GLU A 162 -3.04 -0.33 8.03
CA GLU A 162 -2.65 -0.46 9.44
C GLU A 162 -1.18 -0.85 9.59
N TRP A 163 -0.68 -1.77 8.76
CA TRP A 163 0.75 -2.08 8.71
C TRP A 163 1.58 -0.85 8.33
N ALA A 164 1.16 -0.09 7.32
CA ALA A 164 1.86 1.11 6.89
C ALA A 164 1.84 2.19 7.98
N HIS A 165 0.70 2.40 8.64
CA HIS A 165 0.60 3.33 9.77
C HIS A 165 1.51 2.91 10.92
N HIS A 166 1.52 1.62 11.28
CA HIS A 166 2.39 1.08 12.33
C HIS A 166 3.87 1.31 12.02
N MET A 167 4.32 0.93 10.82
CA MET A 167 5.72 1.10 10.43
C MET A 167 6.11 2.58 10.34
N TRP A 168 5.20 3.44 9.86
CA TRP A 168 5.41 4.87 9.88
C TRP A 168 5.62 5.41 11.30
N ARG A 169 4.78 5.00 12.25
CA ARG A 169 4.90 5.35 13.68
C ARG A 169 6.20 4.84 14.27
N TYR A 170 6.52 3.58 14.03
CA TYR A 170 7.76 2.97 14.50
C TYR A 170 9.00 3.74 14.02
N PHE A 171 9.03 4.15 12.75
CA PHE A 171 10.10 5.00 12.24
C PHE A 171 10.08 6.41 12.82
N GLN A 172 8.89 6.97 13.03
CA GLN A 172 8.73 8.28 13.62
C GLN A 172 9.22 8.31 15.08
N GLU A 173 9.10 7.23 15.84
CA GLU A 173 9.57 7.17 17.23
C GLU A 173 11.09 7.01 17.37
N HIS A 174 11.77 6.59 16.30
CA HIS A 174 13.19 6.27 16.33
C HIS A 174 14.01 7.18 15.42
N GLU A 175 15.01 7.85 15.99
CA GLU A 175 15.95 8.66 15.21
C GLU A 175 16.65 7.84 14.11
N PRO A 176 17.03 8.47 12.98
CA PRO A 176 17.85 7.83 11.96
C PRO A 176 19.06 7.13 12.57
N TYR A 177 19.42 5.97 12.02
CA TYR A 177 20.55 5.12 12.46
C TYR A 177 20.43 4.45 13.84
N ARG A 178 19.34 4.67 14.59
CA ARG A 178 19.09 3.94 15.86
C ARG A 178 18.58 2.52 15.67
N LEU A 179 17.82 2.29 14.60
CA LEU A 179 17.29 0.96 14.26
C LEU A 179 18.28 0.22 13.38
N THR A 180 18.57 -1.03 13.73
CA THR A 180 19.27 -1.92 12.80
C THR A 180 18.32 -2.40 11.71
N THR A 181 18.85 -2.90 10.59
CA THR A 181 18.03 -3.51 9.54
C THR A 181 17.23 -4.69 10.06
N ALA A 182 17.80 -5.49 10.95
CA ALA A 182 17.14 -6.62 11.60
C ALA A 182 15.96 -6.19 12.48
N ASP A 183 16.06 -5.06 13.18
CA ASP A 183 14.96 -4.53 14.00
C ASP A 183 13.77 -4.13 13.13
N ILE A 184 14.03 -3.41 12.04
CA ILE A 184 13.00 -2.98 11.08
C ILE A 184 12.31 -4.20 10.47
N MET A 185 13.08 -5.18 10.00
CA MET A 185 12.54 -6.39 9.38
C MET A 185 11.67 -7.18 10.36
N ARG A 186 12.14 -7.35 11.60
CA ARG A 186 11.41 -8.05 12.65
C ARG A 186 10.11 -7.33 13.03
N GLU A 187 10.13 -6.02 13.18
CA GLU A 187 8.94 -5.25 13.52
C GLU A 187 7.91 -5.27 12.37
N SER A 188 8.38 -5.18 11.12
CA SER A 188 7.51 -5.31 9.94
C SER A 188 6.82 -6.67 9.88
N ALA A 189 7.57 -7.76 10.06
CA ALA A 189 7.01 -9.11 10.11
C ALA A 189 6.02 -9.27 11.27
N HIS A 190 6.36 -8.72 12.45
CA HIS A 190 5.51 -8.80 13.63
C HIS A 190 4.18 -8.04 13.45
N SER A 191 4.22 -6.82 12.91
CA SER A 191 3.05 -5.96 12.73
C SER A 191 2.09 -6.46 11.64
N ALA A 192 2.59 -7.12 10.60
CA ALA A 192 1.78 -7.64 9.50
C ALA A 192 0.65 -8.62 9.94
N TYR A 193 0.76 -9.25 11.12
CA TYR A 193 -0.25 -10.19 11.65
C TYR A 193 -0.96 -9.70 12.92
N ARG A 194 -0.70 -8.45 13.36
CA ARG A 194 -1.31 -7.83 14.55
C ARG A 194 -2.26 -6.69 14.23
N THR A 195 -2.52 -6.43 12.96
CA THR A 195 -3.54 -5.50 12.49
C THR A 195 -4.90 -5.84 13.12
N PRO A 196 -5.61 -4.89 13.76
CA PRO A 196 -6.84 -5.08 14.53
C PRO A 196 -7.87 -6.07 13.98
N GLU A 197 -7.95 -6.24 12.66
CA GLU A 197 -8.90 -7.16 12.00
C GLU A 197 -8.39 -8.58 11.72
N THR A 198 -7.17 -8.94 12.12
CA THR A 198 -6.74 -10.35 12.06
C THR A 198 -7.50 -11.17 13.10
N THR A 199 -8.64 -11.73 12.68
CA THR A 199 -9.40 -12.66 13.51
C THR A 199 -8.53 -13.87 13.89
N PRO A 200 -8.77 -14.52 15.05
CA PRO A 200 -8.11 -15.77 15.40
C PRO A 200 -8.23 -16.84 14.31
N ALA A 201 -9.33 -16.85 13.55
CA ALA A 201 -9.55 -17.73 12.40
C ALA A 201 -8.59 -17.45 11.24
N MET A 202 -8.32 -16.18 10.92
CA MET A 202 -7.31 -15.80 9.91
C MET A 202 -5.89 -16.17 10.36
N ARG A 203 -5.58 -16.02 11.66
CA ARG A 203 -4.30 -16.49 12.23
C ARG A 203 -4.16 -18.01 12.23
N LEU A 204 -5.26 -18.75 12.31
CA LEU A 204 -5.29 -20.21 12.20
C LEU A 204 -5.21 -20.69 10.74
N ALA A 205 -5.89 -20.02 9.81
CA ALA A 205 -5.85 -20.33 8.37
C ALA A 205 -4.45 -20.09 7.80
N ALA A 206 -3.87 -18.94 8.13
CA ALA A 206 -2.59 -18.83 8.82
C ALA A 206 -1.76 -20.14 8.96
N ARG A 207 -1.71 -20.67 10.16
CA ARG A 207 -0.90 -21.84 10.50
C ARG A 207 -1.23 -23.17 9.79
N ARG A 208 -2.27 -23.26 8.95
CA ARG A 208 -2.73 -24.49 8.30
C ARG A 208 -2.30 -24.67 6.84
N GLU A 209 -1.68 -23.65 6.25
CA GLU A 209 -1.08 -23.75 4.90
C GLU A 209 0.41 -24.15 4.96
N ASP A 210 0.88 -24.65 6.11
CA ASP A 210 2.22 -25.21 6.33
C ASP A 210 2.20 -26.74 6.18
#